data_AF-A0A0D0UXS8-F1
#
_entry.id   AF-A0A0D0UXS8-F1
#
_cell.length_a   1.000
_cell.length_b   1.000
_cell.length_c   1.000
_cell.angle_alpha   90.00
_cell.angle_beta   90.00
_cell.angle_gamma   90.00
#
_symmetry.space_group_name_H-M   'P 1'
#
loop_
_entity.id
_entity.type
_entity.pdbx_description
1 polymer ?
#
loop_
_entity_poly.entity_id
_entity_poly.type
_entity_poly.pdbx_seq_one_letter_code
_entity_poly.pdbx_strand_id
1 'polypeptide(L)'
;MSTIARPITSRLWNRYTTALRERPLRTKMIQSGVLFIAADIVAQFGIEGKSLRSAISGEEGDEVYEPLRTARLASYGTFVFAPLAHIWLSMLERISLSNRWTSLASKVILDMTVWSPCVTFMFPTSLGLLEGKSIKEVRHKVAMGWFPTWQKAVCVFGPTQVLNFTLVPAQHRLLFVQSVGTCWNTFLSWQNNRNNKILAIATLKLAEARVHALEVESGEHPEEKEIEQAEREVEKAQATLRKAEEKKERMRKEGGEAGVGVRMGWS
;
A
#
# COMPACT_ATOMS: atom_id res chain seq x y z
N MET A 1 -4.87 -27.52 -50.43
CA MET A 1 -4.28 -26.29 -49.86
C MET A 1 -4.39 -26.34 -48.34
N SER A 2 -3.27 -26.53 -47.65
CA SER A 2 -3.23 -26.64 -46.19
C SER A 2 -3.50 -25.28 -45.54
N THR A 3 -4.64 -25.16 -44.85
CA THR A 3 -4.94 -24.02 -44.00
C THR A 3 -4.09 -24.14 -42.74
N ILE A 4 -2.87 -23.60 -42.78
CA ILE A 4 -2.02 -23.50 -41.59
C ILE A 4 -2.80 -22.69 -40.54
N ALA A 5 -3.24 -23.37 -39.49
CA ALA A 5 -3.98 -22.75 -38.40
C ALA A 5 -3.10 -21.64 -37.81
N ARG A 6 -3.51 -20.39 -38.04
CA ARG A 6 -2.84 -19.21 -37.48
C ARG A 6 -2.62 -19.40 -35.97
N PRO A 7 -1.40 -19.14 -35.44
CA PRO A 7 -1.10 -19.35 -34.03
C PRO A 7 -2.05 -18.53 -33.15
N ILE A 8 -2.37 -19.03 -31.96
CA ILE A 8 -3.35 -18.43 -31.03
C ILE A 8 -3.02 -16.95 -30.77
N THR A 9 -1.73 -16.61 -30.64
CA THR A 9 -1.23 -15.25 -30.47
C THR A 9 -1.67 -14.30 -31.59
N SER A 10 -1.55 -14.73 -32.85
CA SER A 10 -1.98 -13.96 -34.01
C SER A 10 -3.50 -13.79 -34.08
N ARG A 11 -4.28 -14.78 -33.62
CA ARG A 11 -5.74 -14.68 -33.54
C ARG A 11 -6.17 -13.69 -32.47
N LEU A 12 -5.56 -13.75 -31.29
CA LEU A 12 -5.81 -12.81 -30.20
C LEU A 12 -5.42 -11.38 -30.58
N TRP A 13 -4.26 -11.18 -31.21
CA TRP A 13 -3.83 -9.89 -31.72
C TRP A 13 -4.79 -9.32 -32.76
N ASN A 14 -5.23 -10.14 -33.72
CA ASN A 14 -6.22 -9.71 -34.71
C ASN A 14 -7.56 -9.32 -34.06
N ARG A 15 -8.05 -10.11 -33.10
CA ARG A 15 -9.28 -9.77 -32.36
C ARG A 15 -9.14 -8.47 -31.56
N TYR A 16 -8.00 -8.28 -30.91
CA TYR A 16 -7.69 -7.05 -30.17
C TYR A 16 -7.65 -5.84 -31.12
N THR A 17 -6.93 -5.94 -32.23
CA THR A 17 -6.83 -4.83 -33.20
C THR A 17 -8.16 -4.52 -33.87
N THR A 18 -8.98 -5.52 -34.19
CA THR A 18 -10.36 -5.33 -34.66
C THR A 18 -11.20 -4.61 -33.60
N ALA A 19 -11.18 -5.08 -32.35
CA ALA A 19 -11.91 -4.43 -31.26
C ALA A 19 -11.43 -3.00 -30.99
N LEU A 20 -10.14 -2.71 -31.18
CA LEU A 20 -9.55 -1.39 -31.05
C LEU A 20 -10.01 -0.43 -32.15
N ARG A 21 -10.32 -0.94 -33.34
CA ARG A 21 -10.87 -0.17 -34.46
C ARG A 21 -12.38 0.05 -34.32
N GLU A 22 -13.14 -1.00 -34.02
CA GLU A 22 -14.60 -0.93 -33.95
C GLU A 22 -15.10 -0.19 -32.70
N ARG A 23 -14.45 -0.40 -31.55
CA ARG A 23 -14.89 0.14 -30.25
C ARG A 23 -13.68 0.67 -29.46
N PRO A 24 -13.01 1.71 -29.96
CA PRO A 24 -11.71 2.16 -29.47
C PRO A 24 -11.72 2.53 -27.98
N LEU A 25 -12.72 3.29 -27.53
CA LEU A 25 -12.80 3.72 -26.13
C LEU A 25 -12.93 2.52 -25.18
N ARG A 26 -13.91 1.65 -25.42
CA ARG A 26 -14.17 0.48 -24.58
C ARG A 26 -12.96 -0.46 -24.51
N THR A 27 -12.34 -0.73 -25.66
CA THR A 27 -11.16 -1.60 -25.72
C THR A 27 -9.99 -1.00 -24.94
N LYS A 28 -9.79 0.32 -25.03
CA LYS A 28 -8.77 1.05 -24.27
C LYS A 28 -9.05 1.08 -22.76
N MET A 29 -10.31 1.20 -22.35
CA MET A 29 -10.72 1.11 -20.94
C MET A 29 -10.41 -0.27 -20.35
N ILE A 30 -10.83 -1.35 -21.02
CA ILE A 30 -10.56 -2.73 -20.59
C ILE A 30 -9.06 -2.99 -20.54
N GLN A 31 -8.33 -2.60 -21.58
CA GLN A 31 -6.87 -2.72 -21.63
C GLN A 31 -6.20 -2.02 -20.45
N SER A 32 -6.62 -0.79 -20.15
CA SER A 32 -6.10 -0.02 -19.02
C SER A 32 -6.35 -0.74 -17.70
N GLY A 33 -7.58 -1.19 -17.45
CA GLY A 33 -7.91 -1.96 -16.25
C GLY A 33 -7.02 -3.19 -16.06
N VAL A 34 -6.83 -3.98 -17.11
CA VAL A 34 -5.95 -5.17 -17.09
C VAL A 34 -4.50 -4.79 -16.77
N LEU A 35 -3.98 -3.69 -17.36
CA LEU A 35 -2.61 -3.24 -17.10
C LEU A 35 -2.44 -2.71 -15.68
N PHE A 36 -3.41 -1.99 -15.12
CA PHE A 36 -3.37 -1.54 -13.72
C PHE A 36 -3.42 -2.72 -12.75
N ILE A 37 -4.25 -3.74 -13.02
CA ILE A 37 -4.27 -4.97 -12.23
C ILE A 37 -2.91 -5.66 -12.28
N ALA A 38 -2.36 -5.87 -13.48
CA ALA A 38 -1.06 -6.52 -13.65
C ALA A 38 0.07 -5.73 -12.96
N ALA A 39 0.07 -4.41 -13.09
CA ALA A 39 1.04 -3.52 -12.46
C ALA A 39 1.03 -3.65 -10.93
N ASP A 40 -0.16 -3.69 -10.33
CA ASP A 40 -0.28 -3.77 -8.89
C ASP A 40 0.00 -5.17 -8.35
N ILE A 41 -0.36 -6.24 -9.09
CA ILE A 41 0.07 -7.61 -8.76
C ILE A 41 1.60 -7.68 -8.74
N VAL A 42 2.28 -7.14 -9.75
CA VAL A 42 3.76 -7.10 -9.78
C VAL A 42 4.32 -6.27 -8.62
N ALA A 43 3.69 -5.14 -8.28
CA ALA A 43 4.11 -4.32 -7.14
C ALA A 43 3.97 -5.08 -5.81
N GLN A 44 2.82 -5.70 -5.57
CA GLN A 44 2.50 -6.38 -4.32
C GLN A 44 3.35 -7.65 -4.14
N PHE A 45 3.39 -8.54 -5.13
CA PHE A 45 4.15 -9.80 -5.03
C PHE A 45 5.65 -9.63 -5.28
N GLY A 46 6.03 -8.80 -6.25
CA GLY A 46 7.41 -8.71 -6.72
C GLY A 46 8.29 -7.74 -5.92
N ILE A 47 7.73 -6.62 -5.45
CA ILE A 47 8.49 -5.56 -4.76
C ILE A 47 8.19 -5.53 -3.28
N GLU A 48 6.90 -5.57 -2.91
CA GLU A 48 6.48 -5.53 -1.51
C GLU A 48 6.62 -6.90 -0.83
N GLY A 49 6.87 -7.97 -1.59
CA GLY A 49 7.06 -9.33 -1.05
C GLY A 49 5.80 -9.93 -0.44
N LYS A 50 4.62 -9.36 -0.73
CA LYS A 50 3.36 -9.82 -0.18
C LYS A 50 3.05 -11.24 -0.65
N SER A 51 2.47 -12.03 0.23
CA SER A 51 2.19 -13.44 -0.02
C SER A 51 0.69 -13.74 0.09
N LEU A 52 0.19 -14.47 -0.89
CA LEU A 52 -1.14 -15.09 -0.84
C LEU A 52 -1.20 -16.19 0.24
N ARG A 53 -0.05 -16.77 0.59
CA ARG A 53 0.06 -17.79 1.64
C ARG A 53 -0.20 -17.19 3.02
N SER A 54 0.37 -16.02 3.31
CA SER A 54 0.14 -15.30 4.58
C SER A 54 -1.33 -14.97 4.80
N ALA A 55 -2.06 -14.60 3.74
CA ALA A 55 -3.51 -14.39 3.77
C ALA A 55 -4.31 -15.65 4.15
N ILE A 56 -3.89 -16.82 3.63
CA ILE A 56 -4.57 -18.11 3.87
C ILE A 56 -4.19 -18.69 5.24
N SER A 57 -2.98 -18.37 5.73
CA SER A 57 -2.46 -18.78 7.03
C SER A 57 -3.01 -17.94 8.20
N GLY A 58 -3.82 -16.91 7.93
CA GLY A 58 -4.40 -16.05 8.96
C GLY A 58 -3.41 -15.05 9.58
N GLU A 59 -2.28 -14.80 8.93
CA GLU A 59 -1.35 -13.75 9.34
C GLU A 59 -1.97 -12.39 9.02
N GLU A 60 -2.02 -11.49 9.99
CA GLU A 60 -2.43 -10.10 9.79
C GLU A 60 -1.19 -9.21 9.74
N GLY A 61 -1.06 -8.37 8.72
CA GLY A 61 0.06 -7.45 8.60
C GLY A 61 0.40 -7.03 7.17
N ASP A 62 1.51 -6.31 7.05
CA ASP A 62 1.99 -5.70 5.81
C ASP A 62 2.39 -6.70 4.71
N GLU A 63 2.49 -7.99 5.04
CA GLU A 63 2.86 -9.08 4.14
C GLU A 63 1.67 -9.71 3.40
N VAL A 64 0.44 -9.27 3.69
CA VAL A 64 -0.78 -9.82 3.10
C VAL A 64 -1.15 -9.11 1.80
N TYR A 65 -1.54 -9.89 0.78
CA TYR A 65 -2.08 -9.36 -0.48
C TYR A 65 -3.35 -8.51 -0.25
N GLU A 66 -3.38 -7.31 -0.83
CA GLU A 66 -4.48 -6.34 -0.70
C GLU A 66 -5.34 -6.27 -1.98
N PRO A 67 -6.42 -7.07 -2.11
CA PRO A 67 -7.27 -7.08 -3.30
C PRO A 67 -8.02 -5.75 -3.51
N LEU A 68 -8.39 -5.06 -2.43
CA LEU A 68 -9.09 -3.77 -2.51
C LEU A 68 -8.20 -2.67 -3.11
N ARG A 69 -6.88 -2.72 -2.88
CA ARG A 69 -5.93 -1.80 -3.55
C ARG A 69 -5.92 -2.03 -5.05
N THR A 70 -5.80 -3.29 -5.48
CA THR A 70 -5.86 -3.69 -6.88
C THR A 70 -7.16 -3.23 -7.53
N ALA A 71 -8.30 -3.42 -6.85
CA ALA A 71 -9.62 -3.02 -7.34
C ALA A 71 -9.74 -1.50 -7.52
N ARG A 72 -9.23 -0.71 -6.57
CA ARG A 72 -9.23 0.77 -6.65
C ARG A 72 -8.37 1.25 -7.81
N LEU A 73 -7.16 0.72 -7.98
CA LEU A 73 -6.28 1.06 -9.10
C LEU A 73 -6.88 0.65 -10.45
N ALA A 74 -7.48 -0.53 -10.53
CA ALA A 74 -8.19 -0.98 -11.72
C ALA A 74 -9.37 -0.07 -12.06
N SER A 75 -10.15 0.35 -11.06
CA SER A 75 -11.29 1.26 -11.25
C SER A 75 -10.84 2.63 -11.77
N TYR A 76 -9.79 3.21 -11.18
CA TYR A 76 -9.18 4.45 -11.65
C TYR A 76 -8.68 4.31 -13.10
N GLY A 77 -7.92 3.25 -13.38
CA GLY A 77 -7.37 2.98 -14.70
C GLY A 77 -8.45 2.85 -15.78
N THR A 78 -9.54 2.16 -15.45
CA THR A 78 -10.62 1.82 -16.39
C THR A 78 -11.57 3.01 -16.63
N PHE A 79 -12.02 3.66 -15.56
CA PHE A 79 -13.13 4.63 -15.63
C PHE A 79 -12.67 6.09 -15.63
N VAL A 80 -11.49 6.39 -15.11
CA VAL A 80 -10.98 7.76 -15.02
C VAL A 80 -9.86 7.99 -16.03
N PHE A 81 -8.78 7.23 -15.92
CA PHE A 81 -7.58 7.46 -16.72
C PHE A 81 -7.80 7.16 -18.20
N ALA A 82 -8.33 5.98 -18.54
CA ALA A 82 -8.43 5.56 -19.94
C ALA A 82 -9.34 6.44 -20.82
N PRO A 83 -10.54 6.88 -20.37
CA PRO A 83 -11.36 7.79 -21.15
C PRO A 83 -10.69 9.15 -21.37
N LEU A 84 -10.08 9.71 -20.32
CA LEU A 84 -9.37 10.99 -20.41
C LEU A 84 -8.16 10.87 -21.34
N ALA A 85 -7.36 9.81 -21.22
CA ALA A 85 -6.20 9.58 -22.08
C ALA A 85 -6.61 9.35 -23.54
N HIS A 86 -7.74 8.68 -23.78
CA HIS A 86 -8.28 8.50 -25.12
C HIS A 86 -8.63 9.85 -25.77
N ILE A 87 -9.34 10.71 -25.04
CA ILE A 87 -9.71 12.05 -25.52
C ILE A 87 -8.46 12.90 -25.74
N TRP A 88 -7.54 12.91 -24.77
CA TRP A 88 -6.31 13.67 -24.82
C TRP A 88 -5.44 13.32 -26.03
N LEU A 89 -5.15 12.03 -26.24
CA LEU A 89 -4.38 11.59 -27.41
C LEU A 89 -5.09 11.95 -28.72
N SER A 90 -6.42 11.83 -28.77
CA SER A 90 -7.21 12.22 -29.94
C SER A 90 -7.15 13.73 -30.22
N MET A 91 -7.06 14.57 -29.18
CA MET A 91 -6.83 16.01 -29.34
C MET A 91 -5.42 16.29 -29.87
N LEU A 92 -4.40 15.62 -29.34
CA LEU A 92 -3.03 15.76 -29.83
C LEU A 92 -2.85 15.31 -31.28
N GLU A 93 -3.63 14.34 -31.77
CA GLU A 93 -3.61 13.97 -33.19
C GLU A 93 -4.06 15.10 -34.11
N ARG A 94 -5.00 15.95 -33.67
CA ARG A 94 -5.52 17.08 -34.46
C ARG A 94 -4.49 18.19 -34.65
N ILE A 95 -3.45 18.20 -33.84
CA ILE A 95 -2.34 19.14 -33.98
C ILE A 95 -1.47 18.65 -35.15
N SER A 96 -1.59 19.34 -36.28
CA SER A 96 -0.77 19.10 -37.46
C SER A 96 -0.25 20.43 -37.98
N LEU A 97 1.00 20.73 -37.63
CA LEU A 97 1.73 21.90 -38.13
C LEU A 97 2.48 21.55 -39.43
N SER A 98 2.90 22.58 -40.17
CA SER A 98 3.56 22.40 -41.48
C SER A 98 4.83 21.55 -41.42
N ASN A 99 5.57 21.58 -40.30
CA ASN A 99 6.76 20.78 -40.09
C ASN A 99 6.49 19.64 -39.10
N ARG A 100 6.86 18.41 -39.48
CA ARG A 100 6.73 17.21 -38.63
C ARG A 100 7.38 17.37 -37.25
N TRP A 101 8.52 18.07 -37.18
CA TRP A 101 9.27 18.26 -35.94
C TRP A 101 8.64 19.32 -35.04
N THR A 102 8.08 20.39 -35.61
CA THR A 102 7.35 21.39 -34.82
C THR A 102 6.01 20.84 -34.33
N SER A 103 5.33 20.03 -35.15
CA SER A 103 4.13 19.29 -34.73
C SER A 103 4.44 18.33 -33.58
N LEU A 104 5.53 17.54 -33.68
CA LEU A 104 5.98 16.66 -32.61
C LEU A 104 6.31 17.43 -31.33
N ALA A 105 7.13 18.47 -31.43
CA ALA A 105 7.54 19.29 -30.29
C ALA A 105 6.31 19.90 -29.60
N SER A 106 5.36 20.43 -30.36
CA SER A 106 4.12 21.00 -29.81
C SER A 106 3.30 19.97 -29.05
N LYS A 107 3.16 18.75 -29.59
CA LYS A 107 2.46 17.65 -28.91
C LYS A 107 3.14 17.27 -27.60
N VAL A 108 4.46 17.12 -27.61
CA VAL A 108 5.23 16.74 -26.41
C VAL A 108 5.20 17.86 -25.36
N ILE A 109 5.35 19.12 -25.75
CA ILE A 109 5.28 20.26 -24.83
C ILE A 109 3.89 20.33 -24.18
N LEU A 110 2.81 20.20 -24.96
CA LEU A 110 1.45 20.17 -24.41
C LEU A 110 1.25 19.00 -23.46
N ASP A 111 1.81 17.83 -23.79
CA ASP A 111 1.72 16.68 -22.91
C ASP A 111 2.44 16.91 -21.57
N MET A 112 3.62 17.53 -21.59
CA MET A 112 4.39 17.80 -20.38
C MET A 112 3.81 18.96 -19.54
N THR A 113 3.19 19.96 -20.18
CA THR A 113 2.73 21.19 -19.53
C THR A 113 1.26 21.18 -19.14
N VAL A 114 0.44 20.34 -19.77
CA VAL A 114 -1.01 20.26 -19.51
C VAL A 114 -1.38 18.87 -18.98
N TRP A 115 -1.09 17.82 -19.73
CA TRP A 115 -1.54 16.47 -19.36
C TRP A 115 -0.82 15.91 -18.13
N SER A 116 0.52 15.95 -18.13
CA SER A 116 1.35 15.48 -17.02
C SER A 116 0.96 16.11 -15.68
N PRO A 117 0.85 17.46 -15.52
CA PRO A 117 0.44 18.05 -14.24
C PRO A 117 -0.99 17.67 -13.84
N CYS A 118 -1.93 17.58 -14.79
CA CYS A 118 -3.29 17.14 -14.52
C CYS A 118 -3.33 15.69 -14.03
N VAL A 119 -2.67 14.75 -14.71
CA VAL A 119 -2.66 13.32 -14.32
C VAL A 119 -1.98 13.10 -12.98
N THR A 120 -0.84 13.77 -12.76
CA THR A 120 -0.10 13.67 -11.49
C THR A 120 -0.85 14.28 -10.31
N PHE A 121 -1.78 15.20 -10.56
CA PHE A 121 -2.73 15.68 -9.56
C PHE A 121 -3.91 14.70 -9.37
N MET A 122 -4.50 14.22 -10.47
CA MET A 122 -5.68 13.35 -10.44
C MET A 122 -5.42 12.01 -9.77
N PHE A 123 -4.29 11.35 -10.07
CA PHE A 123 -3.99 10.02 -9.53
C PHE A 123 -4.03 9.95 -7.99
N PRO A 124 -3.21 10.70 -7.24
CA PRO A 124 -3.23 10.67 -5.77
C PRO A 124 -4.56 11.18 -5.19
N THR A 125 -5.23 12.09 -5.89
CA THR A 125 -6.54 12.61 -5.47
C THR A 125 -7.61 11.52 -5.54
N SER A 126 -7.77 10.88 -6.70
CA SER A 126 -8.72 9.79 -6.90
C SER A 126 -8.41 8.61 -5.99
N LEU A 127 -7.14 8.22 -5.87
CA LEU A 127 -6.75 7.11 -5.01
C LEU A 127 -7.01 7.42 -3.53
N GLY A 128 -6.72 8.64 -3.07
CA GLY A 128 -6.99 9.05 -1.69
C GLY A 128 -8.49 9.07 -1.35
N LEU A 129 -9.33 9.52 -2.28
CA LEU A 129 -10.79 9.46 -2.11
C LEU A 129 -11.30 8.01 -2.09
N LEU A 130 -10.78 7.14 -2.95
CA LEU A 130 -11.09 5.71 -2.95
C LEU A 130 -10.51 4.96 -1.73
N GLU A 131 -9.47 5.49 -1.10
CA GLU A 131 -8.93 5.06 0.20
C GLU A 131 -9.83 5.48 1.38
N GLY A 132 -10.87 6.30 1.15
CA GLY A 132 -11.73 6.82 2.22
C GLY A 132 -11.10 7.95 3.04
N LYS A 133 -9.99 8.54 2.56
CA LYS A 133 -9.32 9.65 3.26
C LYS A 133 -10.13 10.92 3.19
N SER A 134 -9.99 11.75 4.21
CA SER A 134 -10.63 13.07 4.23
C SER A 134 -10.04 13.99 3.17
N ILE A 135 -10.83 14.95 2.69
CA ILE A 135 -10.40 15.94 1.69
C ILE A 135 -9.16 16.71 2.17
N LYS A 136 -9.06 16.99 3.48
CA LYS A 136 -7.91 17.68 4.07
C LYS A 136 -6.63 16.86 3.94
N GLU A 137 -6.68 15.56 4.22
CA GLU A 137 -5.54 14.65 4.10
C GLU A 137 -5.10 14.50 2.64
N VAL A 138 -6.07 14.34 1.73
CA VAL A 138 -5.79 14.25 0.29
C VAL A 138 -5.11 15.53 -0.20
N ARG A 139 -5.65 16.70 0.17
CA ARG A 139 -5.05 18.00 -0.19
C ARG A 139 -3.63 18.13 0.33
N HIS A 140 -3.38 17.76 1.58
CA HIS A 140 -2.04 17.83 2.16
C HIS A 140 -1.05 16.90 1.44
N LYS A 141 -1.46 15.66 1.18
CA LYS A 141 -0.67 14.66 0.46
C LYS A 141 -0.30 15.13 -0.95
N VAL A 142 -1.26 15.70 -1.67
CA VAL A 142 -1.04 16.24 -3.01
C VAL A 142 -0.13 17.46 -2.95
N ALA A 143 -0.36 18.41 -2.04
CA ALA A 143 0.47 19.60 -1.92
C ALA A 143 1.95 19.28 -1.66
N MET A 144 2.23 18.27 -0.84
CA MET A 144 3.60 17.85 -0.52
C MET A 144 4.26 17.03 -1.63
N GLY A 145 3.49 16.17 -2.31
CA GLY A 145 4.04 15.17 -3.24
C GLY A 145 3.93 15.52 -4.72
N TRP A 146 3.07 16.47 -5.10
CA TRP A 146 2.72 16.69 -6.50
C TRP A 146 3.90 17.18 -7.35
N PHE A 147 4.58 18.25 -6.92
CA PHE A 147 5.65 18.84 -7.72
C PHE A 147 6.84 17.89 -7.95
N PRO A 148 7.39 17.21 -6.91
CA PRO A 148 8.44 16.21 -7.12
C PRO A 148 7.99 15.03 -7.99
N THR A 149 6.72 14.62 -7.89
CA THR A 149 6.17 13.54 -8.71
C THR A 149 6.03 13.97 -10.17
N TRP A 150 5.58 15.20 -10.42
CA TRP A 150 5.48 15.77 -11.76
C TRP A 150 6.84 15.89 -12.43
N GLN A 151 7.88 16.37 -11.74
CA GLN A 151 9.23 16.45 -12.30
C GLN A 151 9.73 15.07 -12.75
N LYS A 152 9.56 14.04 -11.90
CA LYS A 152 9.91 12.66 -12.25
C LYS A 152 9.08 12.13 -13.42
N ALA A 153 7.78 12.45 -13.45
CA ALA A 153 6.90 12.06 -14.55
C ALA A 153 7.35 12.67 -15.89
N VAL A 154 7.76 13.95 -15.91
CA VAL A 154 8.28 14.59 -17.12
C VAL A 154 9.55 13.91 -17.62
N CYS A 155 10.47 13.52 -16.72
CA CYS A 155 11.69 12.81 -17.10
C CYS A 155 11.43 11.42 -17.69
N VAL A 156 10.38 10.72 -17.24
CA VAL A 156 10.02 9.38 -17.75
C VAL A 156 9.17 9.49 -19.02
N PHE A 157 8.12 10.31 -18.99
CA PHE A 157 7.14 10.37 -20.06
C PHE A 157 7.52 11.32 -21.20
N GLY A 158 8.42 12.28 -21.00
CA GLY A 158 8.94 13.14 -22.07
C GLY A 158 9.59 12.33 -23.20
N PRO A 159 10.65 11.53 -22.92
CA PRO A 159 11.26 10.65 -23.91
C PRO A 159 10.28 9.61 -24.44
N THR A 160 9.43 9.06 -23.58
CA THR A 160 8.39 8.09 -23.97
C THR A 160 7.46 8.69 -25.02
N GLN A 161 7.00 9.93 -24.85
CA GLN A 161 6.08 10.57 -25.78
C GLN A 161 6.75 10.94 -27.10
N VAL A 162 8.02 11.33 -27.08
CA VAL A 162 8.81 11.50 -28.32
C VAL A 162 8.78 10.19 -29.12
N LEU A 163 9.17 9.07 -28.51
CA LEU A 163 9.18 7.76 -29.16
C LEU A 163 7.77 7.33 -29.62
N ASN A 164 6.76 7.60 -28.81
CA ASN A 164 5.37 7.26 -29.09
C ASN A 164 4.86 7.96 -30.36
N PHE A 165 5.10 9.26 -30.48
CA PHE A 165 4.66 10.03 -31.64
C PHE A 165 5.51 9.78 -32.90
N THR A 166 6.78 9.36 -32.76
CA THR A 166 7.66 9.08 -33.89
C THR A 166 7.56 7.65 -34.44
N LEU A 167 7.43 6.65 -33.57
CA LEU A 167 7.54 5.23 -33.95
C LEU A 167 6.22 4.46 -33.88
N VAL A 168 5.29 4.88 -33.02
CA VAL A 168 4.10 4.08 -32.70
C VAL A 168 2.90 4.56 -33.54
N PRO A 169 2.20 3.65 -34.25
CA PRO A 169 0.97 3.97 -34.97
C PRO A 169 -0.11 4.50 -34.01
N ALA A 170 -0.90 5.48 -34.45
CA ALA A 170 -1.90 6.19 -33.62
C ALA A 170 -2.82 5.25 -32.80
N GLN A 171 -3.24 4.14 -33.41
CA GLN A 171 -4.10 3.14 -32.74
C GLN A 171 -3.43 2.49 -31.50
N HIS A 172 -2.10 2.31 -31.50
CA HIS A 172 -1.36 1.63 -30.44
C HIS A 172 -0.69 2.58 -29.43
N ARG A 173 -0.77 3.90 -29.64
CA ARG A 173 -0.07 4.89 -28.80
C ARG A 173 -0.43 4.80 -27.33
N LEU A 174 -1.71 4.56 -27.01
CA LEU A 174 -2.13 4.39 -25.62
C LEU A 174 -1.56 3.10 -25.01
N LEU A 175 -1.48 2.01 -25.78
CA LEU A 175 -0.89 0.76 -25.29
C LEU A 175 0.58 0.96 -24.94
N PHE A 176 1.35 1.63 -25.80
CA PHE A 176 2.77 1.92 -25.55
C PHE A 176 2.98 2.77 -24.30
N VAL A 177 2.25 3.88 -24.17
CA VAL A 177 2.32 4.75 -22.98
C VAL A 177 1.93 3.99 -21.72
N GLN A 178 0.90 3.15 -21.79
CA GLN A 178 0.47 2.34 -20.66
C GLN A 178 1.48 1.23 -20.29
N SER A 179 2.26 0.70 -21.23
CA SER A 179 3.33 -0.25 -20.92
C SER A 179 4.42 0.39 -20.07
N VAL A 180 4.86 1.60 -20.40
CA VAL A 180 5.78 2.37 -19.53
C VAL A 180 5.06 2.82 -18.25
N GLY A 181 3.79 3.16 -18.38
CA GLY A 181 2.89 3.50 -17.28
C GLY A 181 2.76 2.39 -16.23
N THR A 182 2.85 1.12 -16.61
CA THR A 182 2.88 0.00 -15.67
C THR A 182 4.07 0.09 -14.73
N CYS A 183 5.29 0.30 -15.25
CA CYS A 183 6.49 0.48 -14.42
C CYS A 183 6.37 1.71 -13.52
N TRP A 184 5.82 2.80 -14.07
CA TRP A 184 5.56 4.03 -13.31
C TRP A 184 4.54 3.81 -12.19
N ASN A 185 3.45 3.10 -12.45
CA ASN A 185 2.43 2.77 -11.47
C ASN A 185 2.99 1.90 -10.35
N THR A 186 3.85 0.92 -10.69
CA THR A 186 4.57 0.12 -9.70
C THR A 186 5.44 0.99 -8.79
N PHE A 187 6.19 1.95 -9.36
CA PHE A 187 6.96 2.93 -8.60
C PHE A 187 6.08 3.80 -7.69
N LEU A 188 4.96 4.32 -8.22
CA LEU A 188 4.01 5.10 -7.44
C LEU A 188 3.35 4.29 -6.31
N SER A 189 3.00 3.03 -6.58
CA SER A 189 2.41 2.12 -5.60
C SER A 189 3.37 1.92 -4.42
N TRP A 190 4.64 1.63 -4.72
CA TRP A 190 5.69 1.51 -3.70
C TRP A 190 5.91 2.80 -2.92
N GLN A 191 6.03 3.95 -3.60
CA GLN A 191 6.22 5.25 -2.95
C GLN A 191 5.03 5.62 -2.06
N ASN A 192 3.80 5.36 -2.54
CA ASN A 192 2.56 5.63 -1.82
C ASN A 192 2.46 4.79 -0.54
N ASN A 193 2.76 3.49 -0.64
CA ASN A 193 2.75 2.58 0.49
C ASN A 193 3.80 3.01 1.54
N ARG A 194 5.03 3.28 1.10
CA ARG A 194 6.10 3.77 1.99
C ARG A 194 5.71 5.06 2.73
N ASN A 195 5.11 6.02 2.02
CA ASN A 195 4.66 7.27 2.64
C ASN A 195 3.53 7.06 3.65
N ASN A 196 2.56 6.18 3.33
CA ASN A 196 1.47 5.84 4.25
C ASN A 196 2.01 5.19 5.55
N LYS A 197 3.02 4.30 5.46
CA LYS A 197 3.65 3.69 6.64
C LYS A 197 4.36 4.70 7.54
N ILE A 198 5.12 5.62 6.95
CA ILE A 198 5.82 6.68 7.69
C ILE A 198 4.81 7.56 8.44
N LEU A 199 3.70 7.91 7.78
CA LEU A 199 2.62 8.69 8.40
C LEU A 199 1.97 7.94 9.57
N ALA A 200 1.68 6.65 9.42
CA ALA A 200 1.11 5.83 10.49
C ALA A 200 2.02 5.78 11.74
N ILE A 201 3.32 5.62 11.55
CA ILE A 201 4.31 5.63 12.64
C ILE A 201 4.35 7.01 13.32
N ALA A 202 4.35 8.09 12.54
CA ALA A 202 4.35 9.44 13.09
C ALA A 202 3.08 9.73 13.91
N THR A 203 1.92 9.26 13.45
CA THR A 203 0.66 9.41 14.19
C THR A 203 0.63 8.59 15.49
N LEU A 204 1.21 7.39 15.48
CA LEU A 204 1.34 6.58 16.69
C LEU A 204 2.25 7.26 17.72
N LYS A 205 3.43 7.73 17.30
CA LYS A 205 4.33 8.49 18.19
C LYS A 205 3.69 9.75 18.77
N LEU A 206 2.87 10.42 17.97
CA LEU A 206 2.13 11.61 18.43
C LEU A 206 1.03 11.23 19.43
N ALA A 207 0.35 10.10 19.22
CA ALA A 207 -0.64 9.58 20.17
C ALA A 207 0.03 9.16 21.49
N GLU A 208 1.15 8.43 21.44
CA GLU A 208 1.96 8.07 22.60
C GLU A 208 2.44 9.31 23.36
N ALA A 209 2.98 10.31 22.65
CA ALA A 209 3.41 11.57 23.27
C ALA A 209 2.24 12.34 23.93
N ARG A 210 1.03 12.26 23.36
CA ARG A 210 -0.17 12.85 23.96
C ARG A 210 -0.62 12.09 25.21
N VAL A 211 -0.58 10.76 25.18
CA VAL A 211 -0.89 9.93 26.36
C VAL A 211 0.11 10.25 27.48
N HIS A 212 1.41 10.27 27.17
CA HIS A 212 2.44 10.64 28.13
C HIS A 212 2.25 12.07 28.68
N ALA A 213 1.87 13.04 27.85
CA ALA A 213 1.57 14.39 28.32
C ALA A 213 0.36 14.42 29.28
N LEU A 214 -0.68 13.63 28.99
CA LEU A 214 -1.86 13.50 29.85
C LEU A 214 -1.55 12.78 31.17
N GLU A 215 -0.68 11.77 31.16
CA GLU A 215 -0.21 11.08 32.38
C GLU A 215 0.60 12.02 33.29
N VAL A 216 1.45 12.86 32.69
CA VAL A 216 2.19 13.90 33.43
C VAL A 216 1.23 14.96 33.99
N GLU A 217 0.22 15.39 33.22
CA GLU A 217 -0.80 16.34 33.69
C GLU A 217 -1.76 15.76 34.74
N SER A 218 -2.08 14.46 34.69
CA SER A 218 -2.95 13.81 35.67
C SER A 218 -2.25 13.53 37.00
N GLY A 219 -0.92 13.69 37.07
CA GLY A 219 -0.11 13.39 38.24
C GLY A 219 0.08 11.89 38.50
N GLU A 220 -0.37 11.01 37.60
CA GLU A 220 -0.08 9.57 37.69
C GLU A 220 1.34 9.31 37.15
N HIS A 221 2.34 9.38 38.02
CA HIS A 221 3.69 8.96 37.64
C HIS A 221 3.75 7.43 37.43
N PRO A 222 4.26 6.94 36.28
CA PRO A 222 4.43 5.51 36.03
C PRO A 222 5.21 4.81 37.15
N GLU A 223 6.20 5.51 37.72
CA GLU A 223 7.00 5.04 38.85
C GLU A 223 6.16 4.80 40.11
N GLU A 224 5.13 5.61 40.40
CA GLU A 224 4.27 5.40 41.57
C GLU A 224 3.39 4.15 41.43
N LYS A 225 2.88 3.86 40.23
CA LYS A 225 2.12 2.63 39.97
C LYS A 225 2.99 1.38 40.07
N GLU A 226 4.22 1.44 39.56
CA GLU A 226 5.20 0.34 39.68
C GLU A 226 5.61 0.11 41.14
N ILE A 227 5.82 1.18 41.91
CA ILE A 227 6.14 1.10 43.35
C ILE A 227 4.95 0.53 44.14
N GLU A 228 3.72 1.02 43.91
CA GLU A 228 2.53 0.52 44.61
C GLU A 228 2.27 -0.98 44.30
N GLN A 229 2.53 -1.39 43.06
CA GLN A 229 2.39 -2.79 42.66
C GLN A 229 3.48 -3.67 43.29
N ALA A 230 4.72 -3.18 43.38
CA ALA A 230 5.81 -3.87 44.08
C ALA A 230 5.52 -4.01 45.59
N GLU A 231 4.98 -2.98 46.25
CA GLU A 231 4.60 -3.03 47.66
C GLU A 231 3.50 -4.08 47.92
N ARG A 232 2.49 -4.17 47.05
CA ARG A 232 1.43 -5.20 47.14
C ARG A 232 1.96 -6.62 46.96
N GLU A 233 2.97 -6.82 46.12
CA GLU A 233 3.62 -8.13 45.96
C GLU A 233 4.44 -8.51 47.18
N VAL A 234 5.17 -7.55 47.78
CA VAL A 234 5.92 -7.75 49.02
C VAL A 234 4.98 -8.11 50.17
N GLU A 235 3.83 -7.44 50.30
CA GLU A 235 2.85 -7.72 51.35
C GLU A 235 2.27 -9.14 51.23
N LYS A 236 1.95 -9.59 50.01
CA LYS A 236 1.50 -10.97 49.75
C LYS A 236 2.57 -12.00 50.07
N ALA A 237 3.83 -11.71 49.74
CA ALA A 237 4.96 -12.59 50.06
C ALA A 237 5.16 -12.71 51.59
N GLN A 238 5.08 -11.59 52.33
CA GLN A 238 5.16 -11.59 53.79
C GLN A 238 4.00 -12.36 54.45
N ALA A 239 2.77 -12.20 53.94
CA ALA A 239 1.62 -12.96 54.42
C ALA A 239 1.77 -14.47 54.18
N THR A 240 2.42 -14.86 53.08
CA THR A 240 2.69 -16.27 52.76
C THR A 240 3.77 -16.85 53.67
N LEU A 241 4.82 -16.07 53.98
CA LEU A 241 5.85 -16.44 54.97
C LEU A 241 5.27 -16.65 56.36
N ARG A 242 4.42 -15.74 56.85
CA ARG A 242 3.76 -15.88 58.16
C ARG A 242 2.94 -17.17 58.25
N LYS A 243 2.14 -17.48 57.22
CA LYS A 243 1.37 -18.73 57.17
C LYS A 243 2.28 -19.97 57.16
N ALA A 244 3.45 -19.89 56.51
CA ALA A 244 4.42 -20.98 56.50
C ALA A 244 5.10 -21.15 57.88
N GLU A 245 5.41 -20.06 58.57
CA GLU A 245 5.96 -20.07 59.93
C GLU A 245 4.94 -20.62 60.94
N GLU A 246 3.68 -20.16 60.89
CA GLU A 246 2.59 -20.69 61.72
C GLU A 246 2.40 -22.19 61.48
N LYS A 247 2.43 -22.62 60.21
CA LYS A 247 2.36 -24.05 59.86
C LYS A 247 3.56 -24.82 60.40
N LYS A 248 4.77 -24.27 60.34
CA LYS A 248 5.99 -24.87 60.90
C LYS A 248 5.90 -24.98 62.42
N GLU A 249 5.40 -23.96 63.12
CA GLU A 249 5.17 -24.01 64.56
C GLU A 249 4.10 -25.02 64.95
N ARG A 250 3.01 -25.12 64.16
CA ARG A 250 1.96 -26.13 64.36
C ARG A 250 2.52 -27.53 64.19
N MET A 251 3.30 -27.78 63.13
CA MET A 251 3.97 -29.07 62.92
C MET A 251 5.02 -29.37 63.99
N ARG A 252 5.68 -28.36 64.57
CA ARG A 252 6.60 -28.54 65.70
C ARG A 252 5.88 -28.89 67.01
N LYS A 253 4.69 -28.34 67.24
CA LYS A 253 3.83 -28.71 68.39
C LYS A 253 3.24 -30.11 68.22
N GLU A 254 2.66 -30.41 67.05
CA GLU A 254 2.09 -31.72 66.70
C GLU A 254 3.19 -32.82 66.65
N GLY A 255 4.37 -32.51 66.12
CA GLY A 255 5.53 -33.42 66.10
C GLY A 255 6.22 -33.60 67.47
N GLY A 256 6.02 -32.65 68.39
CA GLY A 256 6.45 -32.78 69.79
C GLY A 256 5.57 -33.75 70.59
N GLU A 257 4.27 -33.82 70.28
CA GLU A 257 3.33 -34.78 70.88
C GLU A 257 3.49 -36.20 70.31
N ALA A 258 3.88 -36.34 69.03
CA ALA A 258 4.20 -37.65 68.43
C ALA A 258 5.62 -38.17 68.79
N GLY A 259 6.44 -37.36 69.47
CA GLY A 259 7.86 -37.62 69.72
C GLY A 259 8.21 -38.32 71.05
N VAL A 260 7.23 -38.69 71.88
CA VAL A 260 7.48 -39.41 73.14
C VAL A 260 6.59 -40.65 73.19
N GLY A 261 7.04 -41.75 72.59
CA GLY A 261 6.26 -42.97 72.69
C GLY A 261 6.75 -44.24 72.00
N VAL A 262 8.04 -44.44 71.68
CA VAL A 262 8.55 -45.81 71.53
C VAL A 262 10.02 -45.89 71.95
N ARG A 263 10.26 -46.12 73.24
CA ARG A 263 11.47 -46.79 73.71
C ARG A 263 11.10 -47.69 74.90
N MET A 264 11.63 -48.91 74.84
CA MET A 264 11.80 -49.92 75.90
C MET A 264 10.86 -51.12 75.85
N GLY A 265 11.45 -52.28 75.52
CA GLY A 265 10.89 -53.61 75.72
C GLY A 265 11.74 -54.70 75.07
N TRP A 266 12.92 -54.98 75.63
CA TRP A 266 13.65 -56.23 75.38
C TRP A 266 12.97 -57.38 76.13
N SER A 267 12.65 -58.48 75.45
CA SER A 267 13.03 -59.86 75.81
C SER A 267 12.70 -60.82 74.66
#